data_AF-A0A1B1CKU9-F1
#
_entry.id   AF-A0A1B1CKU9-F1
#
_cell.length_a   1.000
_cell.length_b   1.000
_cell.length_c   1.000
_cell.angle_alpha   90.00
_cell.angle_beta   90.00
_cell.angle_gamma   90.00
#
_symmetry.space_group_name_H-M   'P 1'
#
loop_
_entity.id
_entity.type
_entity.pdbx_description
1 polymer ?
#
loop_
_entity_poly.entity_id
_entity_poly.type
_entity_poly.pdbx_seq_one_letter_code
_entity_poly.pdbx_strand_id
1 'polypeptide(L)'
;MTDDSVPAPATERYQADALILYGVKLNDRKDYARFDFGDGHLSDLRMQLFRDQIGSKSGEYSIVLAYGYAFEGHCYRFDSTRVFLITADVPRNAVGCGFDDLGYKMWSIRASDALLEILISYGDAKTLILDANLPGKRSPNSYAITLRMAHRDGRLTRD
;
A
#
# COMPACT_ATOMS: atom_id res chain seq x y z
N MET A 1 -5.03 -16.75 4.92
CA MET A 1 -4.11 -17.62 5.66
C MET A 1 -2.77 -16.92 5.60
N THR A 2 -2.38 -16.22 6.67
CA THR A 2 -1.00 -15.74 6.83
C THR A 2 -0.12 -16.97 6.80
N ASP A 3 0.89 -16.99 5.95
CA ASP A 3 1.86 -18.06 5.97
C ASP A 3 2.78 -17.79 7.16
N ASP A 4 2.33 -18.23 8.35
CA ASP A 4 3.02 -18.03 9.63
C ASP A 4 4.41 -18.70 9.67
N SER A 5 4.79 -19.44 8.61
CA SER A 5 6.03 -20.20 8.53
C SER A 5 7.18 -19.46 7.85
N VAL A 6 6.93 -18.33 7.17
CA VAL A 6 8.00 -17.55 6.52
C VAL A 6 8.40 -16.36 7.39
N PRO A 7 9.60 -16.36 7.99
CA PRO A 7 10.05 -15.24 8.80
C PRO A 7 10.27 -13.99 7.94
N ALA A 8 10.06 -12.82 8.54
CA ALA A 8 10.48 -11.57 7.93
C ALA A 8 12.01 -11.59 7.71
N PRO A 9 12.52 -10.95 6.64
CA PRO A 9 13.94 -10.93 6.36
C PRO A 9 14.71 -10.26 7.49
N ALA A 10 15.87 -10.82 7.84
CA ALA A 10 16.76 -10.24 8.81
C ALA A 10 17.35 -8.92 8.29
N THR A 11 17.36 -7.89 9.12
CA THR A 11 18.09 -6.65 8.88
C THR A 11 19.40 -6.67 9.65
N GLU A 12 20.48 -6.12 9.07
CA GLU A 12 21.80 -6.07 9.73
C GLU A 12 21.80 -5.24 11.03
N ARG A 13 20.84 -4.33 11.17
CA ARG A 13 20.66 -3.47 12.33
C ARG A 13 19.18 -3.37 12.69
N TYR A 14 18.86 -3.62 13.96
CA TYR A 14 17.54 -3.35 14.50
C TYR A 14 17.23 -1.84 14.41
N GLN A 15 16.11 -1.52 13.77
CA GLN A 15 15.51 -0.20 13.77
C GLN A 15 14.10 -0.36 14.33
N ALA A 16 13.86 0.21 15.51
CA ALA A 16 12.52 0.29 16.06
C ALA A 16 11.63 1.04 15.05
N ASP A 17 10.40 0.58 14.84
CA ASP A 17 9.43 1.09 13.85
C ASP A 17 9.64 0.71 12.37
N ALA A 18 10.67 -0.07 12.05
CA ALA A 18 10.93 -0.49 10.68
C ALA A 18 9.78 -1.34 10.13
N LEU A 19 9.30 -0.95 8.95
CA LEU A 19 8.29 -1.63 8.19
C LEU A 19 8.83 -1.91 6.78
N ILE A 20 8.68 -3.15 6.33
CA ILE A 20 9.09 -3.55 4.99
C ILE A 20 7.82 -3.71 4.16
N LEU A 21 7.67 -2.94 3.10
CA LEU A 21 6.57 -3.07 2.16
C LEU A 21 6.98 -3.98 1.00
N TYR A 22 6.11 -4.88 0.57
CA TYR A 22 6.33 -5.79 -0.56
C TYR A 22 5.36 -5.52 -1.70
N GLY A 23 5.88 -5.45 -2.92
CA GLY A 23 5.09 -5.04 -4.07
C GLY A 23 5.83 -5.06 -5.41
N VAL A 24 5.17 -4.51 -6.42
CA VAL A 24 5.75 -4.26 -7.74
C VAL A 24 5.90 -2.76 -7.95
N LYS A 25 7.06 -2.33 -8.46
CA LYS A 25 7.28 -0.96 -8.88
C LYS A 25 6.66 -0.72 -10.26
N LEU A 26 5.64 0.11 -10.34
CA LEU A 26 4.92 0.37 -11.59
C LEU A 26 5.65 1.34 -12.53
N ASN A 27 6.50 2.21 -11.97
CA ASN A 27 7.31 3.18 -12.70
C ASN A 27 8.78 2.73 -12.84
N ASP A 28 9.04 1.43 -13.00
CA ASP A 28 10.42 0.91 -13.05
C ASP A 28 11.12 1.24 -14.38
N ARG A 29 10.39 1.19 -15.51
CA ARG A 29 10.93 1.43 -16.86
C ARG A 29 10.68 2.84 -17.40
N LYS A 30 9.77 3.58 -16.76
CA LYS A 30 9.30 4.89 -17.23
C LYS A 30 9.17 5.81 -16.04
N ASP A 31 9.29 7.12 -16.28
CA ASP A 31 9.12 8.14 -15.24
C ASP A 31 7.66 8.28 -14.75
N TYR A 32 6.73 7.42 -15.18
CA TYR A 32 5.33 7.39 -14.79
C TYR A 32 4.80 5.95 -14.65
N ALA A 33 3.77 5.76 -13.82
CA ALA A 33 2.98 4.52 -13.79
C ALA A 33 1.78 4.62 -14.74
N ARG A 34 1.35 3.47 -15.28
CA ARG A 34 0.11 3.33 -16.06
C ARG A 34 -0.88 2.48 -15.29
N PHE A 35 -2.13 2.91 -15.24
CA PHE A 35 -3.24 2.17 -14.68
C PHE A 35 -4.30 1.96 -15.75
N ASP A 36 -4.73 0.72 -15.89
CA ASP A 36 -5.97 0.37 -16.58
C ASP A 36 -7.12 0.56 -15.59
N PHE A 37 -8.11 1.36 -15.98
CA PHE A 37 -9.30 1.62 -15.16
C PHE A 37 -10.57 0.97 -15.74
N GLY A 38 -10.42 0.08 -16.74
CA GLY A 38 -11.51 -0.77 -17.23
C GLY A 38 -12.40 -0.17 -18.31
N ASP A 39 -11.98 0.94 -18.94
CA ASP A 39 -12.72 1.64 -20.01
C ASP A 39 -12.50 1.04 -21.41
N GLY A 40 -12.39 -0.29 -21.49
CA GLY A 40 -12.38 -1.00 -22.79
C GLY A 40 -11.17 -0.75 -23.69
N HIS A 41 -9.97 -0.56 -23.11
CA HIS A 41 -8.66 -0.45 -23.80
C HIS A 41 -8.37 0.83 -24.58
N LEU A 42 -9.24 1.85 -24.55
CA LEU A 42 -9.00 3.09 -25.30
C LEU A 42 -8.19 4.15 -24.53
N SER A 43 -8.13 4.03 -23.20
CA SER A 43 -7.51 5.04 -22.33
C SER A 43 -6.73 4.42 -21.18
N ASP A 44 -5.54 4.97 -20.88
CA ASP A 44 -4.81 4.67 -19.66
C ASP A 44 -4.74 5.91 -18.77
N LEU A 45 -4.83 5.70 -17.45
CA LEU A 45 -4.46 6.73 -16.49
C LEU A 45 -2.94 6.69 -16.30
N ARG A 46 -2.28 7.84 -16.47
CA ARG A 46 -0.84 7.99 -16.17
C ARG A 46 -0.64 8.84 -14.94
N MET A 47 0.26 8.40 -14.08
CA MET A 47 0.62 9.12 -12.86
C MET A 47 2.12 9.33 -12.78
N GLN A 48 2.51 10.57 -12.54
CA GLN A 48 3.89 10.98 -12.34
C GLN A 48 3.97 12.02 -11.24
N LEU A 49 5.00 11.92 -10.39
CA LEU A 49 5.29 12.95 -9.41
C LEU A 49 5.95 14.15 -10.08
N PHE A 50 5.49 15.36 -9.77
CA PHE A 50 6.12 16.61 -10.20
C PHE A 50 6.60 17.39 -8.98
N ARG A 51 7.79 17.95 -9.05
CA ARG A 51 8.33 18.93 -8.08
C ARG A 51 8.66 20.19 -8.85
N ASP A 52 8.06 21.31 -8.44
CA ASP A 52 8.24 22.62 -9.08
C ASP A 52 8.04 22.59 -10.62
N GLN A 53 6.95 21.94 -11.07
CA GLN A 53 6.62 21.74 -12.50
C GLN A 53 7.59 20.85 -13.30
N ILE A 54 8.59 20.25 -12.65
CA ILE A 54 9.51 19.29 -13.27
C ILE A 54 9.07 17.88 -12.88
N GLY A 55 8.87 17.02 -13.89
CA GLY A 55 8.51 15.63 -13.69
C GLY A 55 9.67 14.84 -13.08
N SER A 56 9.47 14.30 -11.88
CA SER A 56 10.45 13.45 -11.20
C SER A 56 10.75 12.20 -12.00
N LYS A 57 12.00 11.76 -11.92
CA LYS A 57 12.49 10.55 -12.58
C LYS A 57 12.11 9.29 -11.83
N SER A 58 12.02 8.17 -12.55
CA SER A 58 11.72 6.83 -11.99
C SER A 58 12.62 6.42 -10.82
N GLY A 59 13.84 6.96 -10.71
CA GLY A 59 14.77 6.71 -9.60
C GLY A 59 14.49 7.54 -8.33
N GLU A 60 13.75 8.65 -8.43
CA GLU A 60 13.52 9.58 -7.33
C GLU A 60 12.31 9.20 -6.47
N TYR A 61 11.42 8.38 -7.00
CA TYR A 61 10.20 7.97 -6.34
C TYR A 61 9.72 6.61 -6.89
N SER A 62 8.97 5.88 -6.08
CA SER A 62 8.39 4.59 -6.44
C SER A 62 6.88 4.67 -6.36
N ILE A 63 6.21 4.32 -7.46
CA ILE A 63 4.78 4.01 -7.43
C ILE A 63 4.67 2.51 -7.26
N VAL A 64 4.17 2.10 -6.09
CA VAL A 64 4.19 0.72 -5.64
C VAL A 64 2.79 0.13 -5.65
N LEU A 65 2.63 -0.98 -6.35
CA LEU A 65 1.48 -1.86 -6.20
C LEU A 65 1.81 -2.88 -5.09
N ALA A 66 1.31 -2.64 -3.89
CA ALA A 66 1.66 -3.38 -2.68
C ALA A 66 0.70 -4.54 -2.40
N TYR A 67 1.28 -5.67 -2.02
CA TYR A 67 0.58 -6.93 -1.72
C TYR A 67 0.72 -7.37 -0.27
N GLY A 68 1.76 -6.92 0.43
CA GLY A 68 1.98 -7.25 1.82
C GLY A 68 3.04 -6.37 2.46
N TYR A 69 3.25 -6.60 3.75
CA TYR A 69 4.26 -5.89 4.53
C TYR A 69 4.80 -6.79 5.64
N ALA A 70 6.01 -6.49 6.13
CA ALA A 70 6.53 -7.06 7.37
C ALA A 70 6.71 -5.96 8.41
N PHE A 71 6.36 -6.27 9.66
CA PHE A 71 6.48 -5.37 10.79
C PHE A 71 6.76 -6.19 12.06
N GLU A 72 7.73 -5.75 12.87
CA GLU A 72 8.14 -6.43 14.12
C GLU A 72 8.44 -7.93 13.95
N GLY A 73 9.03 -8.32 12.80
CA GLY A 73 9.39 -9.70 12.51
C GLY A 73 8.26 -10.58 11.96
N HIS A 74 7.04 -10.04 11.84
CA HIS A 74 5.88 -10.75 11.31
C HIS A 74 5.54 -10.31 9.90
N CYS A 75 5.06 -11.25 9.08
CA CYS A 75 4.64 -11.02 7.72
C CYS A 75 3.10 -10.90 7.63
N TYR A 76 2.64 -9.90 6.90
CA TYR A 76 1.22 -9.60 6.69
C TYR A 76 0.92 -9.44 5.20
N ARG A 77 -0.31 -9.79 4.81
CA ARG A 77 -0.83 -9.56 3.45
C ARG A 77 -1.92 -8.51 3.51
N PHE A 78 -1.98 -7.65 2.50
CA PHE A 78 -3.13 -6.78 2.34
C PHE A 78 -4.34 -7.60 1.90
N ASP A 79 -5.52 -7.19 2.36
CA ASP A 79 -6.81 -7.75 1.98
C ASP A 79 -7.16 -7.48 0.52
N SER A 80 -6.70 -6.35 0.01
CA SER A 80 -6.75 -5.96 -1.39
C SER A 80 -5.44 -5.29 -1.79
N THR A 81 -5.10 -5.35 -3.06
CA THR A 81 -3.92 -4.64 -3.58
C THR A 81 -4.05 -3.14 -3.37
N ARG A 82 -3.00 -2.50 -2.84
CA ARG A 82 -2.97 -1.06 -2.55
C ARG A 82 -1.91 -0.37 -3.39
N VAL A 83 -2.15 0.88 -3.77
CA VAL A 83 -1.18 1.69 -4.50
C VAL A 83 -0.60 2.75 -3.58
N PHE A 84 0.72 2.76 -3.41
CA PHE A 84 1.43 3.75 -2.61
C PHE A 84 2.44 4.52 -3.46
N LEU A 85 2.60 5.81 -3.15
CA LEU A 85 3.72 6.60 -3.64
C LEU A 85 4.75 6.75 -2.52
N ILE A 86 5.97 6.29 -2.78
CA ILE A 86 7.09 6.27 -1.83
C ILE A 86 8.24 7.11 -2.38
N THR A 87 8.71 8.08 -1.59
CA THR A 87 9.87 8.91 -1.92
C THR A 87 11.08 8.68 -1.01
N ALA A 88 10.90 7.92 0.07
CA ALA A 88 11.88 7.81 1.16
C ALA A 88 12.94 6.71 0.95
N ASP A 89 12.64 5.64 0.20
CA ASP A 89 13.54 4.49 0.04
C ASP A 89 13.66 4.03 -1.43
N VAL A 90 14.79 3.40 -1.72
CA VAL A 90 15.11 2.80 -3.02
C VAL A 90 14.65 1.34 -3.04
N PRO A 91 13.96 0.88 -4.10
CA PRO A 91 13.49 -0.49 -4.20
C PRO A 91 14.66 -1.50 -4.15
N ARG A 92 14.54 -2.52 -3.31
CA ARG A 92 15.45 -3.69 -3.28
C ARG A 92 14.72 -4.92 -3.78
N ASN A 93 15.47 -5.97 -4.14
CA ASN A 93 14.85 -7.27 -4.41
C ASN A 93 14.16 -7.76 -3.14
N ALA A 94 12.93 -8.25 -3.28
CA ALA A 94 12.19 -8.79 -2.15
C ALA A 94 12.89 -10.04 -1.60
N VAL A 95 12.93 -10.14 -0.28
CA VAL A 95 13.45 -11.29 0.47
C VAL A 95 12.49 -11.57 1.62
N GLY A 96 12.16 -12.84 1.85
CA GLY A 96 11.26 -13.29 2.91
C GLY A 96 9.79 -12.99 2.66
N CYS A 97 8.95 -13.41 3.61
CA CYS A 97 7.49 -13.31 3.57
C CYS A 97 6.81 -13.91 2.31
N GLY A 98 7.50 -14.77 1.55
CA GLY A 98 6.98 -15.42 0.35
C GLY A 98 6.90 -14.48 -0.85
N PHE A 99 7.84 -13.55 -0.97
CA PHE A 99 7.98 -12.61 -2.10
C PHE A 99 9.33 -12.73 -2.83
N ASP A 100 10.21 -13.54 -2.29
CA ASP A 100 11.56 -13.88 -2.73
C ASP A 100 11.53 -14.55 -4.12
N ASP A 101 12.50 -14.22 -4.98
CA ASP A 101 12.71 -14.77 -6.34
C ASP A 101 11.54 -14.72 -7.34
N LEU A 102 10.46 -14.01 -7.02
CA LEU A 102 9.27 -13.86 -7.87
C LEU A 102 9.24 -12.54 -8.67
N GLY A 103 10.34 -11.78 -8.65
CA GLY A 103 10.43 -10.47 -9.30
C GLY A 103 9.78 -9.32 -8.51
N TYR A 104 9.29 -9.57 -7.30
CA TYR A 104 8.82 -8.53 -6.39
C TYR A 104 9.98 -7.69 -5.85
N LYS A 105 9.62 -6.49 -5.41
CA LYS A 105 10.52 -5.55 -4.75
C LYS A 105 10.05 -5.31 -3.32
N MET A 106 10.99 -4.89 -2.50
CA MET A 106 10.72 -4.44 -1.15
C MET A 106 11.27 -3.04 -0.89
N TRP A 107 10.56 -2.29 -0.04
CA TRP A 107 10.93 -0.97 0.44
C TRP A 107 10.96 -1.01 1.97
N SER A 108 12.04 -0.53 2.57
CA SER A 108 12.14 -0.32 4.01
C SER A 108 11.73 1.12 4.29
N ILE A 109 10.64 1.26 5.00
CA ILE A 109 10.10 2.53 5.47
C ILE A 109 9.96 2.46 6.99
N ARG A 110 9.72 3.59 7.62
CA ARG A 110 9.40 3.68 9.04
C ARG A 110 7.92 3.84 9.23
N ALA A 111 7.39 3.40 10.38
CA ALA A 111 6.00 3.65 10.73
C ALA A 111 5.67 5.15 10.82
N SER A 112 6.67 6.01 11.03
CA SER A 112 6.54 7.47 11.02
C SER A 112 6.60 8.12 9.63
N ASP A 113 6.97 7.36 8.59
CA ASP A 113 7.15 7.94 7.25
C ASP A 113 5.80 8.29 6.63
N ALA A 114 5.74 9.48 6.02
CA ALA A 114 4.56 9.90 5.28
C ALA A 114 4.47 9.13 3.95
N LEU A 115 3.33 8.49 3.72
CA LEU A 115 2.99 7.78 2.49
C LEU A 115 1.71 8.34 1.90
N LEU A 116 1.64 8.39 0.57
CA LEU A 116 0.42 8.70 -0.15
C LEU A 116 -0.20 7.39 -0.67
N GLU A 117 -1.37 7.03 -0.13
CA GLU A 117 -2.20 5.94 -0.66
C GLU A 117 -3.11 6.47 -1.76
N ILE A 118 -3.22 5.72 -2.84
CA ILE A 118 -4.03 6.08 -4.01
C ILE A 118 -5.07 4.99 -4.23
N LEU A 119 -6.34 5.40 -4.19
CA LEU A 119 -7.47 4.54 -4.51
C LEU A 119 -8.06 5.01 -5.85
N ILE A 120 -8.11 4.10 -6.82
CA ILE A 120 -8.71 4.34 -8.13
C ILE A 120 -10.01 3.55 -8.20
N SER A 121 -11.10 4.22 -8.54
CA SER A 121 -12.42 3.59 -8.72
C SER A 121 -13.07 4.16 -9.98
N TYR A 122 -13.56 3.26 -10.84
CA TYR A 122 -14.23 3.61 -12.08
C TYR A 122 -15.69 3.13 -12.03
N GLY A 123 -16.62 3.98 -12.45
CA GLY A 123 -18.05 3.74 -12.37
C GLY A 123 -18.85 4.98 -12.70
N ASP A 124 -20.18 4.85 -12.75
CA ASP A 124 -21.09 5.97 -12.96
C ASP A 124 -21.20 6.85 -11.71
N ALA A 125 -21.54 8.13 -11.91
CA ALA A 125 -21.59 9.12 -10.83
C ALA A 125 -22.56 8.73 -9.71
N LYS A 126 -23.68 8.06 -10.02
CA LYS A 126 -24.61 7.56 -9.01
C LYS A 126 -23.93 6.53 -8.12
N THR A 127 -23.26 5.53 -8.67
CA THR A 127 -22.58 4.50 -7.87
C THR A 127 -21.43 5.09 -7.06
N LEU A 128 -20.59 5.91 -7.70
CA LEU A 128 -19.39 6.47 -7.05
C LEU A 128 -19.69 7.54 -5.99
N ILE A 129 -20.75 8.33 -6.17
CA ILE A 129 -21.05 9.49 -5.30
C ILE A 129 -22.28 9.23 -4.45
N LEU A 130 -23.39 8.82 -5.04
CA LEU A 130 -24.66 8.72 -4.32
C LEU A 130 -24.74 7.42 -3.50
N ASP A 131 -24.47 6.28 -4.13
CA ASP A 131 -24.57 4.97 -3.48
C ASP A 131 -23.45 4.72 -2.46
N ALA A 132 -22.24 5.26 -2.70
CA ALA A 132 -21.12 5.17 -1.76
C ALA A 132 -21.41 5.82 -0.40
N ASN A 133 -22.34 6.78 -0.36
CA ASN A 133 -22.75 7.46 0.87
C ASN A 133 -23.93 6.77 1.58
N LEU A 134 -24.59 5.80 0.93
CA LEU A 134 -25.71 5.09 1.55
C LEU A 134 -25.21 4.15 2.66
N PRO A 135 -25.89 4.12 3.83
CA PRO A 135 -25.60 3.15 4.88
C PRO A 135 -25.81 1.73 4.33
N GLY A 136 -24.86 0.83 4.60
CA GLY A 136 -24.89 -0.56 4.13
C GLY A 136 -24.03 -0.90 2.90
N LYS A 137 -23.58 0.09 2.11
CA LYS A 137 -22.66 -0.11 0.96
C LYS A 137 -21.23 0.40 1.15
N ARG A 138 -20.90 0.91 2.35
CA ARG A 138 -19.53 1.31 2.69
C ARG A 138 -18.60 0.09 2.65
N SER A 139 -17.34 0.31 2.26
CA SER A 139 -16.33 -0.75 2.23
C SER A 139 -16.28 -1.50 3.58
N PRO A 140 -16.13 -2.84 3.59
CA PRO A 140 -16.01 -3.62 4.83
C PRO A 140 -14.92 -3.09 5.78
N ASN A 141 -13.87 -2.49 5.22
CA ASN A 141 -12.77 -1.90 5.97
C ASN A 141 -13.19 -0.71 6.85
N SER A 142 -14.18 0.08 6.42
CA SER A 142 -14.72 1.16 7.26
C SER A 142 -15.43 0.62 8.52
N TYR A 143 -16.09 -0.54 8.41
CA TYR A 143 -16.71 -1.22 9.55
C TYR A 143 -15.69 -1.94 10.44
N ALA A 144 -14.65 -2.56 9.85
CA ALA A 144 -13.59 -3.23 10.61
C ALA A 144 -12.77 -2.23 11.45
N ILE A 145 -12.52 -1.03 10.92
CA ILE A 145 -11.82 0.05 11.63
C ILE A 145 -12.67 0.60 12.78
N THR A 146 -13.98 0.78 12.60
CA THR A 146 -14.88 1.21 13.69
C THR A 146 -15.06 0.13 14.75
N LEU A 147 -15.17 -1.15 14.37
CA LEU A 147 -15.22 -2.26 15.34
C LEU A 147 -13.93 -2.38 16.17
N ARG A 148 -12.75 -2.23 15.55
CA ARG A 148 -11.47 -2.28 16.27
C ARG A 148 -11.24 -1.05 17.16
N MET A 149 -11.76 0.12 16.78
CA MET A 149 -11.72 1.31 17.64
C MET A 149 -12.75 1.28 18.77
N ALA A 150 -13.93 0.67 18.58
CA ALA A 150 -14.95 0.55 19.61
C ALA A 150 -14.48 -0.27 20.83
N HIS A 151 -13.56 -1.21 20.64
CA HIS A 151 -12.98 -1.99 21.74
C HIS A 151 -11.83 -1.28 22.48
N ARG A 152 -11.37 -0.10 22.01
CA ARG A 152 -10.31 0.67 22.71
C ARG A 152 -10.84 1.73 23.68
N ASP A 153 -12.15 1.95 23.74
CA ASP A 153 -12.78 2.89 24.69
C ASP A 153 -13.48 2.18 25.86
N GLY A 154 -12.91 1.04 26.28
CA GLY A 154 -13.26 0.38 27.54
C GLY A 154 -12.66 1.15 28.71
N ARG A 155 -13.33 2.23 29.12
CA ARG A 155 -13.06 2.95 30.38
C ARG A 155 -12.95 1.95 31.52
N LEU A 156 -11.74 1.78 32.07
CA LEU A 156 -11.51 1.05 33.32
C LEU A 156 -12.26 1.78 34.45
N THR A 157 -13.46 1.31 34.79
CA THR A 157 -14.12 1.66 36.04
C THR A 157 -13.54 0.77 37.13
N ARG A 158 -12.85 1.40 38.07
CA ARG A 158 -12.36 0.78 39.30
C ARG A 158 -13.50 0.78 40.31
N ASP A 159 -14.11 -0.38 40.54
CA ASP A 159 -14.72 -0.74 41.83
C ASP A 159 -13.80 -1.77 42.49
#